data_AF-A0A7X7XKM0-F1
#
_entry.id   AF-A0A7X7XKM0-F1
#
_cell.length_a   1.000
_cell.length_b   1.000
_cell.length_c   1.000
_cell.angle_alpha   90.00
_cell.angle_beta   90.00
_cell.angle_gamma   90.00
#
_symmetry.space_group_name_H-M   'P 1'
#
loop_
_entity.id
_entity.type
_entity.pdbx_description
1 polymer ?
#
loop_
_entity_poly.entity_id
_entity_poly.type
_entity_poly.pdbx_seq_one_letter_code
_entity_poly.pdbx_strand_id
1 'polypeptide(L)'
;MRAAVAEAGCSLSHLAFLKRVAADGRLGDDDLALVCEDDATFTPGYSQDFDHLAQGSFDILVLCFVRSAEHWMPRVPISPRVLPMPSGASKGTLWPNAGIGTVGYLVRKSAAKRLLRILGDDRPSWVADDYVFWRDQGARVWSTRPILIADDPDADSSIQDERGPLVNAIDQEALNSRPVRYVQFWHDRKGRKSLWFAIERVREALPWAIRVSPPVVGVTHAVDDFVNGQAPYEPALQRVLAVGRGLLKRD
;
A
#
# COMPACT_ATOMS: atom_id res chain seq x y z
N MET A 1 -13.56 -5.23 -21.83
CA MET A 1 -13.51 -5.35 -20.36
C MET A 1 -14.07 -4.04 -19.79
N ARG A 2 -15.24 -4.08 -19.12
CA ARG A 2 -15.83 -2.90 -18.48
C ARG A 2 -15.57 -3.04 -16.98
N ALA A 3 -14.68 -2.21 -16.43
CA ALA A 3 -14.71 -1.97 -14.99
C ALA A 3 -16.13 -1.52 -14.63
N ALA A 4 -16.65 -1.92 -13.47
CA ALA A 4 -17.89 -1.33 -12.95
C ALA A 4 -17.70 0.19 -13.01
N VAL A 5 -18.66 0.91 -13.60
CA VAL A 5 -18.56 2.35 -13.87
C VAL A 5 -18.13 3.10 -12.59
N ALA A 6 -18.58 2.59 -11.45
CA ALA A 6 -18.19 3.02 -10.12
C ALA A 6 -16.67 2.95 -9.84
N GLU A 7 -16.08 1.77 -9.95
CA GLU A 7 -14.64 1.55 -9.72
C GLU A 7 -13.77 2.31 -10.73
N ALA A 8 -14.24 2.42 -11.97
CA ALA A 8 -13.58 3.24 -12.98
C ALA A 8 -13.62 4.72 -12.59
N GLY A 9 -14.76 5.21 -12.09
CA GLY A 9 -14.94 6.58 -11.60
C GLY A 9 -14.05 6.90 -10.40
N CYS A 10 -13.95 5.99 -9.43
CA CYS A 10 -13.04 6.12 -8.30
C CYS A 10 -11.58 6.18 -8.78
N SER A 11 -11.15 5.21 -9.59
CA SER A 11 -9.79 5.15 -10.14
C SER A 11 -9.40 6.42 -10.91
N LEU A 12 -10.32 6.94 -11.74
CA LEU A 12 -10.10 8.16 -12.52
C LEU A 12 -10.05 9.41 -11.64
N SER A 13 -10.86 9.45 -10.57
CA SER A 13 -10.84 10.53 -9.57
C SER A 13 -9.51 10.59 -8.84
N HIS A 14 -8.96 9.44 -8.41
CA HIS A 14 -7.65 9.36 -7.77
C HIS A 14 -6.53 9.74 -8.73
N LEU A 15 -6.60 9.30 -9.99
CA LEU A 15 -5.64 9.71 -11.03
C LEU A 15 -5.68 11.22 -11.27
N ALA A 16 -6.87 11.81 -11.39
CA ALA A 16 -7.05 13.24 -11.58
C ALA A 16 -6.51 14.03 -10.37
N PHE A 17 -6.74 13.54 -9.16
CA PHE A 17 -6.17 14.11 -7.94
C PHE A 17 -4.64 14.08 -7.95
N LEU A 18 -4.02 12.93 -8.26
CA LEU A 18 -2.56 12.82 -8.36
C LEU A 18 -1.99 13.81 -9.38
N LYS A 19 -2.64 13.97 -10.54
CA LYS A 19 -2.26 14.97 -11.56
C LYS A 19 -2.29 16.39 -10.99
N ARG A 20 -3.34 16.74 -10.23
CA ARG A 20 -3.46 18.05 -9.56
C ARG A 20 -2.34 18.27 -8.56
N VAL A 21 -2.09 17.31 -7.67
CA VAL A 21 -0.99 17.39 -6.67
C VAL A 21 0.37 17.54 -7.35
N ALA A 22 0.63 16.75 -8.40
CA ALA A 22 1.89 16.81 -9.12
C ALA A 22 2.12 18.16 -9.83
N ALA A 23 1.05 18.77 -10.34
CA ALA A 23 1.07 20.03 -11.07
C ALA A 23 0.97 21.28 -10.17
N ASP A 24 0.52 21.16 -8.92
CA ASP A 24 0.31 22.31 -8.03
C ASP A 24 1.64 22.96 -7.63
N GLY A 25 1.97 24.09 -8.25
CA GLY A 25 3.21 24.83 -8.00
C GLY A 25 3.37 25.39 -6.58
N ARG A 26 2.31 25.39 -5.77
CA ARG A 26 2.36 25.86 -4.37
C ARG A 26 2.93 24.81 -3.42
N LEU A 27 2.93 23.54 -3.83
CA LEU A 27 3.42 22.42 -3.03
C LEU A 27 4.91 22.14 -3.30
N GLY A 28 5.71 22.00 -2.25
CA GLY A 28 7.03 21.40 -2.29
C GLY A 28 6.99 19.89 -2.56
N ASP A 29 8.12 19.30 -2.94
CA ASP A 29 8.19 17.87 -3.30
C ASP A 29 7.95 16.92 -2.11
N ASP A 30 8.19 17.40 -0.88
CA ASP A 30 7.94 16.64 0.36
C ASP A 30 6.58 16.97 1.00
N ASP A 31 5.83 17.92 0.44
CA ASP A 31 4.49 18.25 0.91
C ASP A 31 3.53 17.09 0.66
N LEU A 32 2.55 17.00 1.56
CA LEU A 32 1.58 15.93 1.58
C LEU A 32 0.22 16.44 1.12
N ALA A 33 -0.47 15.59 0.38
CA ALA A 33 -1.86 15.76 0.06
C ALA A 33 -2.66 14.64 0.73
N LEU A 34 -3.76 15.02 1.40
CA LEU A 34 -4.72 14.09 1.99
C LEU A 34 -5.80 13.77 0.96
N VAL A 35 -6.02 12.49 0.72
CA VAL A 35 -7.15 11.96 -0.04
C VAL A 35 -8.10 11.31 0.96
N CYS A 36 -9.36 11.70 0.89
CA CYS A 36 -10.47 11.07 1.58
C CYS A 36 -11.60 10.89 0.58
N GLU A 37 -12.25 9.73 0.60
CA GLU A 37 -13.51 9.50 -0.10
C GLU A 37 -14.65 10.24 0.61
N ASP A 38 -15.81 10.37 -0.06
CA ASP A 38 -16.98 11.07 0.45
C ASP A 38 -17.63 10.37 1.65
N ASP A 39 -17.38 9.07 1.81
CA ASP A 39 -17.79 8.24 2.94
C ASP A 39 -16.69 8.09 4.01
N ALA A 40 -15.63 8.89 4.00
CA ALA A 40 -14.56 8.80 4.99
C ALA A 40 -14.91 9.53 6.31
N THR A 41 -14.90 8.79 7.42
CA THR A 41 -15.04 9.30 8.80
C THR A 41 -13.73 9.18 9.58
N PHE A 42 -13.33 10.25 10.27
CA PHE A 42 -12.16 10.25 11.15
C PHE A 42 -12.47 9.66 12.52
N THR A 43 -11.56 8.82 13.04
CA THR A 43 -11.70 8.23 14.37
C THR A 43 -11.58 9.29 15.48
N PRO A 44 -12.29 9.17 16.62
CA PRO A 44 -12.17 10.12 17.73
C PRO A 44 -10.71 10.32 18.20
N GLY A 45 -10.31 11.57 18.42
CA GLY A 45 -8.96 11.91 18.92
C GLY A 45 -7.85 11.96 17.86
N TYR A 46 -8.16 11.67 16.58
CA TYR A 46 -7.20 11.69 15.47
C TYR A 46 -6.46 13.03 15.30
N SER A 47 -7.08 14.13 15.71
CA SER A 47 -6.52 15.47 15.51
C SER A 47 -5.17 15.68 16.19
N GLN A 48 -4.90 14.93 17.27
CA GLN A 48 -3.65 14.99 18.03
C GLN A 48 -2.46 14.42 17.24
N ASP A 49 -2.72 13.61 16.21
CA ASP A 49 -1.69 12.95 15.42
C ASP A 49 -1.35 13.67 14.10
N PHE A 50 -2.12 14.69 13.68
CA PHE A 50 -1.96 15.32 12.36
C PHE A 50 -0.54 15.82 12.08
N ASP A 51 0.04 16.55 13.02
CA ASP A 51 1.41 17.07 12.88
C ASP A 51 2.44 15.93 12.83
N HIS A 52 2.09 14.78 13.40
CA HIS A 52 2.92 13.58 13.38
C HIS A 52 2.73 12.78 12.10
N LEU A 53 1.59 12.88 11.39
CA LEU A 53 1.34 12.15 10.15
C LEU A 53 2.39 12.46 9.08
N ALA A 54 2.93 13.68 9.05
CA ALA A 54 3.94 14.08 8.08
C ALA A 54 5.34 13.46 8.31
N GLN A 55 5.61 12.95 9.51
CA GLN A 55 6.94 12.49 9.90
C GLN A 55 7.33 11.14 9.26
N GLY A 56 8.61 10.92 8.98
CA GLY A 56 9.11 9.65 8.44
C GLY A 56 9.13 9.62 6.92
N SER A 57 9.63 8.52 6.35
CA SER A 57 10.11 8.51 4.96
C SER A 57 9.16 7.86 3.94
N PHE A 58 7.88 7.72 4.25
CA PHE A 58 6.88 7.07 3.38
C PHE A 58 6.59 7.85 2.08
N ASP A 59 6.28 7.18 1.00
CA ASP A 59 5.78 7.81 -0.23
C ASP A 59 4.23 7.90 -0.17
N ILE A 60 3.59 6.88 0.41
CA ILE A 60 2.15 6.78 0.67
C ILE A 60 1.94 6.34 2.13
N LEU A 61 1.04 6.98 2.87
CA LEU A 61 0.60 6.55 4.20
C LEU A 61 -0.90 6.26 4.18
N VAL A 62 -1.24 4.98 4.24
CA VAL A 62 -2.61 4.49 4.29
C VAL A 62 -3.18 4.75 5.70
N LEU A 63 -4.35 5.39 5.77
CA LEU A 63 -4.99 5.76 7.04
C LEU A 63 -6.19 4.87 7.38
N CYS A 64 -6.64 4.06 6.43
CA CYS A 64 -7.83 3.20 6.52
C CYS A 64 -7.60 1.82 5.88
N PHE A 65 -8.29 0.79 6.39
CA PHE A 65 -8.70 -0.40 5.65
C PHE A 65 -10.20 -0.61 5.88
N VAL A 66 -10.97 -0.91 4.84
CA VAL A 66 -12.45 -0.81 4.77
C VAL A 66 -13.17 -1.65 5.86
N ARG A 67 -14.30 -1.17 6.42
CA ARG A 67 -15.08 -1.78 7.54
C ARG A 67 -15.55 -3.19 7.36
N SER A 68 -15.71 -3.68 6.13
CA SER A 68 -15.97 -5.11 5.96
C SER A 68 -14.90 -5.96 6.66
N ALA A 69 -13.77 -5.36 7.04
CA ALA A 69 -12.72 -5.95 7.85
C ALA A 69 -12.73 -5.68 9.37
N GLU A 70 -13.72 -4.99 9.95
CA GLU A 70 -13.79 -4.81 11.42
C GLU A 70 -13.88 -6.17 12.14
N HIS A 71 -14.46 -7.18 11.48
CA HIS A 71 -14.46 -8.59 11.90
C HIS A 71 -13.27 -9.42 11.32
N TRP A 72 -12.57 -8.93 10.30
CA TRP A 72 -11.58 -9.69 9.52
C TRP A 72 -10.13 -9.22 9.63
N MET A 73 -9.84 -8.09 10.28
CA MET A 73 -8.48 -7.56 10.39
C MET A 73 -8.04 -7.44 11.84
N PRO A 74 -7.43 -8.49 12.41
CA PRO A 74 -6.59 -8.34 13.59
C PRO A 74 -5.47 -7.37 13.25
N ARG A 75 -5.51 -6.16 13.83
CA ARG A 75 -4.37 -5.22 14.02
C ARG A 75 -3.26 -5.43 12.98
N VAL A 76 -3.48 -4.92 11.78
CA VAL A 76 -2.57 -5.17 10.65
C VAL A 76 -1.11 -5.03 11.08
N PRO A 77 -0.29 -6.07 10.86
CA PRO A 77 1.10 -6.01 11.25
C PRO A 77 1.85 -4.89 10.54
N ILE A 78 2.40 -3.97 11.32
CA ILE A 78 3.39 -3.00 10.86
C ILE A 78 4.79 -3.38 11.36
N SER A 79 5.82 -2.83 10.70
CA SER A 79 7.21 -3.13 11.02
C SER A 79 7.58 -2.80 12.46
N PRO A 80 8.58 -3.48 13.08
CA PRO A 80 9.08 -3.10 14.40
C PRO A 80 9.69 -1.69 14.47
N ARG A 81 10.05 -1.08 13.33
CA ARG A 81 10.49 0.32 13.25
C ARG A 81 9.26 1.22 13.12
N VAL A 82 8.37 1.15 14.10
CA VAL A 82 7.21 2.03 14.18
C VAL A 82 7.62 3.42 14.63
N LEU A 83 7.02 4.44 14.04
CA LEU A 83 7.03 5.78 14.63
C LEU A 83 5.77 5.91 15.51
N PRO A 84 5.93 6.15 16.82
CA PRO A 84 4.80 6.40 17.71
C PRO A 84 4.19 7.77 17.43
N MET A 85 2.91 7.92 17.78
CA MET A 85 2.15 9.17 17.66
C MET A 85 1.48 9.50 19.01
N PRO A 86 1.16 10.77 19.30
CA PRO A 86 0.64 11.22 20.60
C PRO A 86 -0.57 10.45 21.12
N SER A 87 -1.50 10.03 20.26
CA SER A 87 -2.70 9.29 20.67
C SER A 87 -2.41 7.87 21.18
N GLY A 88 -1.15 7.41 21.13
CA GLY A 88 -0.77 6.01 21.30
C GLY A 88 -0.86 5.21 20.01
N ALA A 89 -1.28 5.83 18.91
CA ALA A 89 -1.17 5.27 17.58
C ALA A 89 0.29 5.17 17.13
N SER A 90 0.51 4.46 16.04
CA SER A 90 1.82 4.22 15.47
C SER A 90 1.72 4.07 13.97
N LYS A 91 2.83 4.24 13.26
CA LYS A 91 2.89 4.00 11.82
C LYS A 91 4.18 3.33 11.38
N GLY A 92 4.11 2.57 10.30
CA GLY A 92 5.29 1.94 9.72
C GLY A 92 4.95 1.08 8.49
N THR A 93 5.96 0.40 7.96
CA THR A 93 5.82 -0.46 6.78
C THR A 93 4.77 -1.53 7.01
N LEU A 94 3.87 -1.64 6.04
CA LEU A 94 2.75 -2.56 6.02
C LEU A 94 3.23 -3.98 5.64
N TRP A 95 2.78 -5.00 6.37
CA TRP A 95 2.99 -6.41 5.99
C TRP A 95 2.39 -6.72 4.60
N PRO A 96 2.97 -7.61 3.78
CA PRO A 96 2.44 -7.93 2.45
C PRO A 96 1.10 -8.67 2.58
N ASN A 97 0.17 -8.41 1.67
CA ASN A 97 -1.21 -8.93 1.64
C ASN A 97 -2.08 -8.61 2.87
N ALA A 98 -1.75 -7.55 3.61
CA ALA A 98 -2.48 -7.11 4.79
C ALA A 98 -3.45 -5.94 4.53
N GLY A 99 -3.60 -5.48 3.28
CA GLY A 99 -4.49 -4.37 2.93
C GLY A 99 -5.65 -4.81 2.05
N ILE A 100 -6.85 -4.35 2.40
CA ILE A 100 -8.08 -4.51 1.63
C ILE A 100 -8.73 -3.13 1.58
N GLY A 101 -8.62 -2.46 0.43
CA GLY A 101 -9.23 -1.17 0.14
C GLY A 101 -8.81 -0.01 1.05
N THR A 102 -9.15 1.22 0.68
CA THR A 102 -8.89 2.40 1.50
C THR A 102 -9.74 3.60 1.11
N VAL A 103 -10.50 4.14 2.07
CA VAL A 103 -11.21 5.41 1.90
C VAL A 103 -10.35 6.64 2.25
N GLY A 104 -9.10 6.45 2.68
CA GLY A 104 -8.23 7.60 2.98
C GLY A 104 -6.74 7.31 3.10
N TYR A 105 -5.92 8.17 2.50
CA TYR A 105 -4.46 8.09 2.53
C TYR A 105 -3.79 9.45 2.34
N LEU A 106 -2.53 9.53 2.74
CA LEU A 106 -1.63 10.65 2.44
C LEU A 106 -0.65 10.25 1.34
N VAL A 107 -0.34 11.17 0.43
CA VAL A 107 0.67 10.98 -0.62
C VAL A 107 1.58 12.19 -0.71
N ARG A 108 2.89 11.95 -0.83
CA ARG A 108 3.87 13.02 -1.10
C ARG A 108 3.75 13.50 -2.54
N LYS A 109 3.95 14.80 -2.79
CA LYS A 109 3.99 15.32 -4.16
C LYS A 109 5.05 14.62 -5.02
N SER A 110 6.25 14.41 -4.48
CA SER A 110 7.31 13.67 -5.17
C SER A 110 6.90 12.23 -5.49
N ALA A 111 6.11 11.59 -4.62
CA ALA A 111 5.53 10.29 -4.89
C ALA A 111 4.49 10.38 -6.01
N ALA A 112 3.51 11.30 -5.93
CA ALA A 112 2.51 11.51 -6.99
C ALA A 112 3.15 11.67 -8.38
N LYS A 113 4.20 12.48 -8.50
CA LYS A 113 4.98 12.62 -9.75
C LYS A 113 5.62 11.31 -10.24
N ARG A 114 6.04 10.42 -9.35
CA ARG A 114 6.61 9.10 -9.72
C ARG A 114 5.52 8.13 -10.11
N LEU A 115 4.44 8.06 -9.33
CA LEU A 115 3.29 7.19 -9.61
C LEU A 115 2.70 7.51 -10.99
N LEU A 116 2.51 8.79 -11.32
CA LEU A 116 2.04 9.21 -12.65
C LEU A 116 2.98 8.80 -13.78
N ARG A 117 4.31 8.86 -13.57
CA ARG A 117 5.29 8.38 -14.56
C ARG A 117 5.20 6.87 -14.80
N ILE A 118 4.86 6.10 -13.77
CA ILE A 118 4.68 4.65 -13.86
C ILE A 118 3.37 4.30 -14.58
N LEU A 119 2.29 5.02 -14.26
CA LEU A 119 0.99 4.83 -14.91
C LEU A 119 1.01 5.28 -16.36
N GLY A 120 1.74 6.34 -16.69
CA GLY A 120 1.55 7.08 -17.93
C GLY A 120 0.27 7.91 -17.88
N ASP A 121 -0.04 8.59 -18.99
CA ASP A 121 -1.06 9.65 -18.97
C ASP A 121 -2.49 9.16 -18.75
N ASP A 122 -2.84 7.91 -19.08
CA ASP A 122 -4.24 7.45 -19.13
C ASP A 122 -4.53 6.10 -18.45
N ARG A 123 -3.63 5.59 -17.59
CA ARG A 123 -3.89 4.33 -16.89
C ARG A 123 -4.58 4.58 -15.54
N PRO A 124 -5.87 4.21 -15.39
CA PRO A 124 -6.53 4.26 -14.08
C PRO A 124 -5.79 3.35 -13.10
N SER A 125 -5.79 3.73 -11.83
CA SER A 125 -5.15 2.95 -10.77
C SER A 125 -5.91 3.05 -9.48
N TRP A 126 -5.94 1.93 -8.76
CA TRP A 126 -6.38 1.84 -7.36
C TRP A 126 -5.20 2.22 -6.47
N VAL A 127 -4.89 3.51 -6.44
CA VAL A 127 -3.60 4.03 -5.93
C VAL A 127 -3.30 3.57 -4.51
N ALA A 128 -4.32 3.48 -3.67
CA ALA A 128 -4.10 3.12 -2.28
C ALA A 128 -4.69 1.74 -1.93
N ASP A 129 -5.56 1.16 -2.76
CA ASP A 129 -6.06 -0.21 -2.60
C ASP A 129 -5.04 -1.26 -3.08
N ASP A 130 -4.20 -0.95 -4.08
CA ASP A 130 -3.16 -1.85 -4.60
C ASP A 130 -1.76 -1.49 -4.08
N TYR A 131 -1.62 -1.41 -2.75
CA TYR A 131 -0.35 -1.02 -2.15
C TYR A 131 0.80 -2.00 -2.47
N VAL A 132 0.49 -3.28 -2.71
CA VAL A 132 1.48 -4.31 -3.08
C VAL A 132 2.08 -3.94 -4.44
N PHE A 133 1.25 -3.59 -5.42
CA PHE A 133 1.72 -3.08 -6.70
C PHE A 133 2.64 -1.87 -6.50
N TRP A 134 2.23 -0.86 -5.73
CA TRP A 134 3.06 0.35 -5.57
C TRP A 134 4.36 0.13 -4.85
N ARG A 135 4.38 -0.76 -3.85
CA ARG A 135 5.60 -1.22 -3.20
C ARG A 135 6.54 -1.89 -4.21
N ASP A 136 6.00 -2.71 -5.11
CA ASP A 136 6.79 -3.37 -6.16
C ASP A 136 7.31 -2.37 -7.20
N GLN A 137 6.59 -1.27 -7.40
CA GLN A 137 7.06 -0.10 -8.16
C GLN A 137 8.05 0.78 -7.38
N GLY A 138 8.47 0.38 -6.17
CA GLY A 138 9.52 1.04 -5.37
C GLY A 138 9.02 2.05 -4.34
N ALA A 139 7.70 2.25 -4.22
CA ALA A 139 7.11 3.14 -3.23
C ALA A 139 7.31 2.61 -1.80
N ARG A 140 7.58 3.52 -0.86
CA ARG A 140 7.46 3.25 0.58
C ARG A 140 5.99 3.41 0.98
N VAL A 141 5.29 2.31 1.16
CA VAL A 141 3.90 2.35 1.63
C VAL A 141 3.84 1.99 3.11
N TRP A 142 3.37 2.93 3.92
CA TRP A 142 3.17 2.74 5.35
C TRP A 142 1.68 2.74 5.69
N SER A 143 1.35 2.26 6.88
CA SER A 143 0.00 2.33 7.46
C SER A 143 0.06 2.79 8.91
N THR A 144 -1.03 3.36 9.41
CA THR A 144 -1.23 3.62 10.84
C THR A 144 -1.81 2.41 11.57
N ARG A 145 -1.63 2.39 12.89
CA ARG A 145 -2.28 1.48 13.83
C ARG A 145 -2.55 2.20 15.17
N PRO A 146 -3.82 2.28 15.63
CA PRO A 146 -5.03 1.90 14.90
C PRO A 146 -5.20 2.72 13.60
N ILE A 147 -6.17 2.32 12.77
CA ILE A 147 -6.59 3.15 11.63
C ILE A 147 -7.10 4.50 12.16
N LEU A 148 -6.92 5.56 11.37
CA LEU A 148 -7.33 6.93 11.76
C LEU A 148 -8.54 7.43 10.96
N ILE A 149 -8.80 6.79 9.83
CA ILE A 149 -9.96 7.01 8.98
C ILE A 149 -10.65 5.65 8.83
N ALA A 150 -11.97 5.65 8.87
CA ALA A 150 -12.83 4.53 8.56
C ALA A 150 -13.84 4.99 7.50
N ASP A 151 -14.39 4.06 6.73
CA ASP A 151 -15.62 4.30 6.00
C ASP A 151 -16.79 4.53 6.98
N ASP A 152 -17.75 5.36 6.59
CA ASP A 152 -19.01 5.63 7.28
C ASP A 152 -20.02 4.56 6.86
N PRO A 153 -20.59 3.76 7.78
CA PRO A 153 -21.44 2.64 7.42
C PRO A 153 -22.84 3.11 7.00
N ASP A 154 -23.18 4.35 7.36
CA ASP A 154 -24.48 4.98 7.19
C ASP A 154 -24.43 6.00 6.03
N ALA A 155 -23.25 6.21 5.44
CA ALA A 155 -23.09 7.01 4.23
C ALA A 155 -23.45 6.17 3.00
N ASP A 156 -24.49 6.60 2.30
CA ASP A 156 -24.73 6.15 0.93
C ASP A 156 -23.61 6.70 0.06
N SER A 157 -22.67 5.84 -0.36
CA SER A 157 -21.70 6.22 -1.38
C SER A 157 -22.48 6.71 -2.61
N SER A 158 -22.14 7.89 -3.11
CA SER A 158 -22.79 8.51 -4.28
C SER A 158 -22.72 7.66 -5.56
N ILE A 159 -21.99 6.55 -5.50
CA ILE A 159 -21.71 5.61 -6.58
C ILE A 159 -22.27 4.18 -6.29
N GLN A 160 -22.98 3.98 -5.16
CA GLN A 160 -23.55 2.68 -4.79
C GLN A 160 -24.75 2.26 -5.64
N ASP A 161 -25.61 3.19 -6.06
CA ASP A 161 -26.84 2.89 -6.82
C ASP A 161 -26.57 2.33 -8.24
N GLU A 162 -25.36 2.52 -8.78
CA GLU A 162 -24.94 1.95 -10.08
C GLU A 162 -24.15 0.64 -9.94
N ARG A 163 -24.08 0.04 -8.73
CA ARG A 163 -23.57 -1.32 -8.51
C ARG A 163 -24.60 -2.35 -8.98
N GLY A 164 -25.00 -2.29 -10.25
CA GLY A 164 -25.73 -3.38 -10.89
C GLY A 164 -24.96 -4.71 -10.79
N PRO A 165 -25.56 -5.87 -11.16
CA PRO A 165 -24.97 -7.22 -11.02
C PRO A 165 -23.63 -7.46 -11.76
N LEU A 166 -23.06 -6.41 -12.37
CA LEU A 166 -21.80 -6.34 -13.10
C LEU A 166 -20.53 -6.34 -12.23
N VAL A 167 -20.64 -6.25 -10.90
CA VAL A 167 -19.49 -6.36 -9.98
C VAL A 167 -18.77 -7.73 -10.12
N ASN A 168 -19.45 -8.76 -10.62
CA ASN A 168 -18.83 -10.08 -10.86
C ASN A 168 -17.99 -10.18 -12.15
N ALA A 169 -17.88 -9.11 -12.94
CA ALA A 169 -17.23 -9.12 -14.26
C ALA A 169 -15.99 -8.21 -14.39
N ILE A 170 -15.51 -7.60 -13.28
CA ILE A 170 -14.08 -7.27 -13.19
C ILE A 170 -13.37 -8.60 -13.04
N ASP A 171 -13.07 -9.15 -14.21
CA ASP A 171 -12.34 -10.39 -14.47
C ASP A 171 -11.99 -11.16 -13.19
N GLN A 172 -12.99 -11.86 -12.64
CA GLN A 172 -12.73 -12.87 -11.62
C GLN A 172 -11.68 -13.84 -12.17
N GLU A 173 -11.55 -14.04 -13.48
CA GLU A 173 -10.46 -14.82 -14.07
C GLU A 173 -9.10 -14.11 -13.92
N ALA A 174 -8.96 -12.79 -14.05
CA ALA A 174 -7.70 -12.05 -13.76
C ALA A 174 -7.40 -11.91 -12.26
N LEU A 175 -8.43 -11.74 -11.42
CA LEU A 175 -8.34 -11.73 -9.95
C LEU A 175 -8.20 -13.14 -9.35
N ASN A 176 -8.61 -14.20 -10.06
CA ASN A 176 -8.40 -15.60 -9.67
C ASN A 176 -7.15 -16.21 -10.34
N SER A 177 -6.71 -15.68 -11.49
CA SER A 177 -5.47 -16.10 -12.18
C SER A 177 -4.24 -15.37 -11.66
N ARG A 178 -4.40 -14.14 -11.15
CA ARG A 178 -3.51 -13.67 -10.09
C ARG A 178 -4.00 -14.38 -8.84
N PRO A 179 -3.17 -15.13 -8.12
CA PRO A 179 -3.59 -15.55 -6.80
C PRO A 179 -3.80 -14.27 -6.00
N VAL A 180 -5.04 -13.82 -5.81
CA VAL A 180 -5.38 -12.97 -4.68
C VAL A 180 -5.08 -13.86 -3.49
N ARG A 181 -3.85 -13.69 -2.99
CA ARG A 181 -3.25 -14.48 -1.93
C ARG A 181 -3.95 -14.08 -0.64
N TYR A 182 -5.19 -14.54 -0.46
CA TYR A 182 -5.82 -14.70 0.84
C TYR A 182 -5.03 -15.78 1.59
N VAL A 183 -3.84 -15.40 2.02
CA VAL A 183 -3.04 -16.18 2.95
C VAL A 183 -3.79 -16.03 4.25
N GLN A 184 -4.53 -17.08 4.62
CA GLN A 184 -4.99 -17.26 5.99
C GLN A 184 -3.86 -16.80 6.91
N PHE A 185 -4.17 -15.80 7.74
CA PHE A 185 -3.20 -15.14 8.62
C PHE A 185 -2.68 -16.16 9.65
N TRP A 186 -1.69 -16.96 9.27
CA TRP A 186 -1.08 -17.90 10.19
C TRP A 186 -0.16 -17.11 11.12
N HIS A 187 -0.69 -16.82 12.31
CA HIS A 187 -0.04 -16.12 13.41
C HIS A 187 1.30 -16.74 13.85
N ASP A 188 1.69 -17.89 13.31
CA ASP A 188 2.66 -18.78 13.95
C ASP A 188 4.09 -18.74 13.41
N ARG A 189 4.56 -17.63 12.80
CA ARG A 189 5.98 -17.52 12.41
C ARG A 189 6.56 -16.13 12.65
N LYS A 190 6.74 -15.76 13.92
CA LYS A 190 7.52 -14.58 14.35
C LYS A 190 8.84 -14.44 13.58
N GLY A 191 9.55 -15.54 13.31
CA GLY A 191 10.80 -15.53 12.54
C GLY A 191 10.65 -15.08 11.10
N ARG A 192 9.61 -15.55 10.38
CA ARG A 192 9.30 -15.10 9.00
C ARG A 192 8.95 -13.62 8.99
N LYS A 193 8.18 -13.20 10.00
CA LYS A 193 7.79 -11.81 10.16
C LYS A 193 8.97 -10.87 10.36
N SER A 194 9.87 -11.24 11.26
CA SER A 194 11.10 -10.48 11.51
C SER A 194 12.01 -10.44 10.29
N LEU A 195 12.18 -11.56 9.57
CA LEU A 195 12.99 -11.63 8.36
C LEU A 195 12.46 -10.70 7.26
N TRP A 196 11.15 -10.73 7.01
CA TRP A 196 10.51 -9.87 6.03
C TRP A 196 10.81 -8.40 6.34
N PHE A 197 10.50 -7.94 7.55
CA PHE A 197 10.73 -6.54 7.93
C PHE A 197 12.21 -6.14 7.90
N ALA A 198 13.13 -7.07 8.17
CA ALA A 198 14.56 -6.79 8.05
C ALA A 198 14.95 -6.53 6.59
N ILE A 199 14.48 -7.37 5.66
CA ILE A 199 14.76 -7.22 4.23
C ILE A 199 14.09 -5.96 3.67
N GLU A 200 12.85 -5.71 4.05
CA GLU A 200 12.10 -4.51 3.66
C GLU A 200 12.80 -3.24 4.12
N ARG A 201 13.32 -3.24 5.35
CA ARG A 201 14.10 -2.10 5.86
C ARG A 201 15.33 -1.82 5.01
N VAL A 202 16.03 -2.86 4.57
CA VAL A 202 17.15 -2.71 3.64
C VAL A 202 16.66 -2.13 2.32
N ARG A 203 15.58 -2.67 1.73
CA ARG A 203 15.00 -2.15 0.49
C ARG A 203 14.59 -0.67 0.62
N GLU A 204 13.89 -0.30 1.68
CA GLU A 204 13.44 1.07 1.92
C GLU A 204 14.59 2.06 2.10
N ALA A 205 15.76 1.62 2.57
CA ALA A 205 16.95 2.44 2.66
C ALA A 205 17.59 2.74 1.28
N LEU A 206 17.31 1.93 0.26
CA LEU A 206 17.86 2.12 -1.08
C LEU A 206 17.16 3.28 -1.82
N PRO A 207 17.85 4.00 -2.72
CA PRO A 207 17.23 4.92 -3.66
C PRO A 207 16.17 4.23 -4.52
N TRP A 208 15.11 4.95 -4.90
CA TRP A 208 14.01 4.41 -5.71
C TRP A 208 14.49 3.64 -6.94
N ALA A 209 15.44 4.20 -7.70
CA ALA A 209 15.98 3.58 -8.92
C ALA A 209 16.58 2.19 -8.67
N ILE A 210 17.12 1.93 -7.48
CA ILE A 210 17.65 0.64 -7.09
C ILE A 210 16.52 -0.28 -6.63
N ARG A 211 15.51 0.24 -5.91
CA ARG A 211 14.36 -0.56 -5.44
C ARG A 211 13.59 -1.22 -6.57
N VAL A 212 13.46 -0.53 -7.70
CA VAL A 212 12.76 -1.02 -8.90
C VAL A 212 13.66 -1.85 -9.83
N SER A 213 14.92 -2.04 -9.49
CA SER A 213 15.82 -2.85 -10.31
C SER A 213 15.39 -4.32 -10.29
N PRO A 214 15.49 -5.06 -11.42
CA PRO A 214 15.08 -6.46 -11.48
C PRO A 214 15.66 -7.36 -10.37
N PRO A 215 16.94 -7.20 -9.94
CA PRO A 215 17.46 -7.99 -8.84
C PRO A 215 16.74 -7.73 -7.51
N VAL A 216 16.50 -6.46 -7.16
CA VAL A 216 15.87 -6.10 -5.88
C VAL A 216 14.40 -6.52 -5.85
N VAL A 217 13.67 -6.30 -6.95
CA VAL A 217 12.29 -6.80 -7.10
C VAL A 217 12.23 -8.31 -6.95
N GLY A 218 13.15 -9.04 -7.61
CA GLY A 218 13.23 -10.50 -7.49
C GLY A 218 13.50 -11.00 -6.06
N VAL A 219 14.27 -10.26 -5.26
CA VAL A 219 14.47 -10.55 -3.83
C VAL A 219 13.18 -10.35 -3.05
N THR A 220 12.52 -9.20 -3.23
CA THR A 220 11.25 -8.90 -2.53
C THR A 220 10.21 -9.97 -2.84
N HIS A 221 10.06 -10.37 -4.11
CA HIS A 221 9.13 -11.43 -4.50
C HIS A 221 9.48 -12.80 -3.90
N ALA A 222 10.76 -13.20 -3.92
CA ALA A 222 11.19 -14.46 -3.32
C ALA A 222 10.93 -14.50 -1.80
N VAL A 223 11.11 -13.36 -1.13
CA VAL A 223 10.85 -13.21 0.30
C VAL A 223 9.36 -13.23 0.58
N ASP A 224 8.55 -12.55 -0.23
CA ASP A 224 7.09 -12.62 -0.15
C ASP A 224 6.59 -14.06 -0.33
N ASP A 225 7.07 -14.78 -1.33
CA ASP A 225 6.72 -16.19 -1.56
C ASP A 225 7.06 -17.05 -0.34
N PHE A 226 8.25 -16.87 0.23
CA PHE A 226 8.66 -17.60 1.42
C PHE A 226 7.78 -17.29 2.63
N VAL A 227 7.52 -16.00 2.90
CA VAL A 227 6.78 -15.61 4.11
C VAL A 227 5.31 -16.00 4.02
N ASN A 228 4.75 -15.99 2.81
CA ASN A 228 3.41 -16.45 2.49
C ASN A 228 3.31 -17.98 2.35
N GLY A 229 4.40 -18.72 2.54
CA GLY A 229 4.41 -20.19 2.48
C GLY A 229 4.28 -20.77 1.08
N GLN A 230 4.47 -19.96 0.04
CA GLN A 230 4.42 -20.36 -1.37
C GLN A 230 5.75 -20.89 -1.90
N ALA A 231 6.84 -20.68 -1.16
CA ALA A 231 8.15 -21.25 -1.48
C ALA A 231 8.81 -21.88 -0.23
N PRO A 232 9.59 -22.97 -0.40
CA PRO A 232 10.45 -23.48 0.66
C PRO A 232 11.51 -22.43 1.04
N TYR A 233 12.05 -22.52 2.26
CA TYR A 233 13.07 -21.58 2.77
C TYR A 233 14.34 -21.56 1.91
N GLU A 234 14.87 -22.74 1.59
CA GLU A 234 16.16 -22.89 0.94
C GLU A 234 16.21 -22.24 -0.46
N PRO A 235 15.25 -22.46 -1.37
CA PRO A 235 15.26 -21.80 -2.68
C PRO A 235 15.07 -20.27 -2.61
N ALA A 236 14.32 -19.78 -1.62
CA ALA A 236 14.14 -18.34 -1.43
C ALA A 236 15.44 -17.69 -0.91
N LEU A 237 16.09 -18.33 0.07
CA LEU A 237 17.36 -17.87 0.63
C LEU A 237 18.47 -17.84 -0.43
N GLN A 238 18.57 -18.87 -1.28
CA GLN A 238 19.55 -18.90 -2.37
C GLN A 238 19.36 -17.75 -3.37
N ARG A 239 18.12 -17.37 -3.70
CA ARG A 239 17.83 -16.19 -4.54
C ARG A 239 18.24 -14.89 -3.85
N VAL A 240 17.93 -14.74 -2.57
CA VAL A 240 18.32 -13.57 -1.75
C VAL A 240 19.85 -13.42 -1.74
N LEU A 241 20.57 -14.51 -1.47
CA LEU A 241 22.04 -14.54 -1.42
C LEU A 241 22.66 -14.27 -2.78
N ALA A 242 22.11 -14.83 -3.86
CA ALA A 242 22.61 -14.61 -5.22
C ALA A 242 22.52 -13.12 -5.63
N VAL A 243 21.39 -12.48 -5.35
CA VAL A 243 21.22 -11.04 -5.62
C VAL A 243 22.11 -10.19 -4.72
N GLY A 244 22.19 -10.51 -3.43
CA GLY A 244 23.07 -9.80 -2.50
C GLY A 244 24.54 -9.80 -2.97
N ARG A 245 25.03 -10.96 -3.45
CA ARG A 245 26.38 -11.07 -4.03
C ARG A 245 26.52 -10.28 -5.34
N GLY A 246 25.47 -10.17 -6.14
CA GLY A 246 25.47 -9.40 -7.39
C GLY A 246 25.49 -7.89 -7.16
N LEU A 247 24.80 -7.41 -6.12
CA LEU A 247 24.81 -6.01 -5.71
C LEU A 247 26.16 -5.58 -5.13
N LEU A 248 26.85 -6.47 -4.41
CA LEU A 248 28.17 -6.21 -3.81
C LEU A 248 29.36 -6.34 -4.78
N LYS A 249 29.14 -6.82 -6.01
CA LYS A 249 30.20 -7.01 -7.03
C LYS A 249 30.25 -5.89 -8.07
N ARG A 250 29.46 -4.83 -7.91
CA ARG A 250 29.39 -3.69 -8.85
C ARG A 250 30.13 -2.45 -8.36
N ASP A 251 31.00 -2.60 -7.36
CA ASP A 251 31.98 -1.60 -6.93
C ASP A 251 33.34 -1.84 -7.60
#